data_AF-A0A947ZYK2-F1
#
_entry.id   AF-A0A947ZYK2-F1
#
_cell.length_a   1.000
_cell.length_b   1.000
_cell.length_c   1.000
_cell.angle_alpha   90.00
_cell.angle_beta   90.00
_cell.angle_gamma   90.00
#
_symmetry.space_group_name_H-M   'P 1'
#
loop_
_entity.id
_entity.type
_entity.pdbx_description
1 polymer ?
#
loop_
_entity_poly.entity_id
_entity_poly.type
_entity_poly.pdbx_seq_one_letter_code
_entity_poly.pdbx_strand_id
1 'polypeptide(L)'
;YFIDHKINSIQNYLYKDVNRDYQLIDTNVYQENIFHTKMLLRDFNIEDYIFGRSTSKLRARDKVNIKKKLLREMAEIFFAENI
;
A
#
# COMPACT_ATOMS: atom_id res chain seq x y z
N TYR A 1 -15.12 -23.60 15.59
CA TYR A 1 -16.02 -23.53 14.42
C TYR A 1 -15.20 -23.01 13.26
N PHE A 2 -14.87 -23.86 12.28
CA PHE A 2 -14.32 -23.37 11.02
C PHE A 2 -15.48 -22.75 10.25
N ILE A 3 -15.28 -21.53 9.77
CA ILE A 3 -16.30 -20.81 9.03
C ILE A 3 -16.11 -21.19 7.56
N ASP A 4 -16.90 -22.13 7.07
CA ASP A 4 -16.92 -22.61 5.67
C ASP A 4 -17.50 -21.55 4.70
N HIS A 5 -17.20 -20.28 4.94
CA HIS A 5 -17.55 -19.23 4.00
C HIS A 5 -16.60 -19.33 2.81
N LYS A 6 -17.17 -19.31 1.59
CA LYS A 6 -16.40 -19.08 0.37
C LYS A 6 -15.81 -17.66 0.44
N ILE A 7 -14.57 -17.55 0.91
CA ILE A 7 -13.82 -16.30 0.91
C ILE A 7 -13.33 -16.08 -0.52
N ASN A 8 -14.06 -15.24 -1.26
CA ASN A 8 -13.65 -14.83 -2.59
C ASN A 8 -12.75 -13.57 -2.56
N SER A 9 -12.73 -12.86 -1.42
CA SER A 9 -11.94 -11.65 -1.21
C SER A 9 -11.79 -11.38 0.28
N ILE A 10 -10.57 -11.04 0.73
CA ILE A 10 -10.33 -10.60 2.12
C ILE A 10 -10.91 -9.19 2.33
N GLN A 11 -11.04 -8.38 1.27
CA GLN A 11 -11.56 -7.00 1.32
C GLN A 11 -12.98 -6.93 1.89
N ASN A 12 -13.77 -7.99 1.72
CA ASN A 12 -15.12 -8.12 2.27
C ASN A 12 -15.15 -8.16 3.81
N TYR A 13 -14.00 -8.40 4.45
CA TYR A 13 -13.85 -8.49 5.90
C TYR A 13 -13.12 -7.27 6.49
N LEU A 14 -12.72 -6.31 5.66
CA LEU A 14 -12.10 -5.07 6.09
C LEU A 14 -13.16 -4.01 6.40
N TYR A 15 -12.84 -3.10 7.33
CA TYR A 15 -13.70 -1.95 7.61
C TYR A 15 -13.86 -1.08 6.36
N LYS A 16 -15.02 -0.43 6.22
CA LYS A 16 -15.31 0.44 5.07
C LYS A 16 -14.28 1.57 4.91
N ASP A 17 -13.76 2.08 6.02
CA ASP A 17 -12.72 3.12 6.03
C ASP A 17 -11.44 2.62 5.38
N VAL A 18 -11.07 1.35 5.61
CA VAL A 18 -9.90 0.74 4.98
C VAL A 18 -10.09 0.66 3.45
N ASN A 19 -11.28 0.25 2.99
CA ASN A 19 -11.59 0.19 1.56
C ASN A 19 -11.60 1.59 0.90
N ARG A 20 -11.91 2.63 1.67
CA ARG A 20 -11.87 4.02 1.19
C ARG A 20 -10.42 4.51 1.10
N ASP A 21 -9.64 4.34 2.16
CA ASP A 21 -8.34 5.01 2.31
C ASP A 21 -7.22 4.28 1.54
N TYR A 22 -7.44 3.00 1.20
CA TYR A 22 -6.48 2.18 0.47
C TYR A 22 -6.99 1.73 -0.90
N GLN A 23 -6.06 1.55 -1.82
CA GLN A 23 -6.19 0.71 -3.00
C GLN A 23 -5.86 -0.73 -2.60
N LEU A 24 -6.74 -1.66 -2.95
CA LEU A 24 -6.66 -3.06 -2.51
C LEU A 24 -6.60 -3.99 -3.73
N ILE A 25 -5.72 -4.98 -3.68
CA ILE A 25 -5.62 -6.04 -4.70
C ILE A 25 -5.50 -7.38 -4.00
N ASP A 26 -6.40 -8.30 -4.32
CA ASP A 26 -6.31 -9.68 -3.85
C ASP A 26 -5.41 -10.48 -4.78
N THR A 27 -4.44 -11.18 -4.19
CA THR A 27 -3.48 -12.01 -4.91
C THR A 27 -3.55 -13.43 -4.37
N ASN A 28 -3.73 -14.39 -5.28
CA ASN A 28 -3.71 -15.81 -4.95
C ASN A 28 -2.47 -16.45 -5.56
N VAL A 29 -1.58 -16.96 -4.71
CA VAL A 29 -0.36 -17.67 -5.09
C VAL A 29 -0.56 -19.14 -4.74
N TYR A 30 -1.16 -19.88 -5.68
CA TYR A 30 -1.54 -21.28 -5.48
C TYR A 30 -0.36 -22.18 -5.15
N GLN A 31 0.80 -21.96 -5.78
CA GLN A 31 2.01 -22.77 -5.58
C GLN A 31 2.50 -22.71 -4.13
N GLU A 32 2.30 -21.57 -3.47
CA GLU A 32 2.74 -21.34 -2.08
C GLU A 32 1.62 -21.57 -1.06
N ASN A 33 0.41 -21.91 -1.51
CA ASN A 33 -0.80 -21.96 -0.69
C ASN A 33 -1.06 -20.65 0.08
N ILE A 34 -0.78 -19.51 -0.55
CA ILE A 34 -0.94 -18.18 0.06
C ILE A 34 -2.01 -17.38 -0.69
N PHE A 35 -3.00 -16.91 0.06
CA PHE A 35 -3.96 -15.89 -0.40
C PHE A 35 -3.80 -14.64 0.48
N HIS A 36 -3.57 -13.48 -0.14
CA HIS A 36 -3.36 -12.23 0.58
C HIS A 36 -3.91 -11.03 -0.18
N THR A 37 -4.17 -9.95 0.54
CA THR A 37 -4.54 -8.65 -0.04
C THR A 37 -3.39 -7.69 0.11
N LYS A 38 -2.95 -7.10 -0.99
CA LYS A 38 -2.01 -5.99 -1.00
C LYS A 38 -2.78 -4.69 -0.80
N MET A 39 -2.19 -3.75 -0.06
CA MET A 39 -2.80 -2.46 0.26
C MET A 39 -1.83 -1.33 -0.04
N LEU A 40 -2.31 -0.30 -0.73
CA LEU A 40 -1.57 0.92 -1.01
C LEU A 40 -2.39 2.13 -0.58
N LEU A 41 -1.84 2.98 0.28
CA LEU A 41 -2.53 4.18 0.73
C LEU A 41 -2.79 5.12 -0.46
N ARG A 42 -4.04 5.57 -0.64
CA ARG A 42 -4.40 6.45 -1.77
C ARG A 42 -3.74 7.82 -1.65
N ASP A 43 -3.82 8.39 -0.46
CA ASP A 43 -3.27 9.69 -0.14
C ASP A 43 -2.27 9.53 1.01
N PHE A 44 -0.98 9.55 0.68
CA PHE A 44 0.09 9.48 1.68
C PHE A 44 0.68 10.86 1.96
N ASN A 45 1.04 11.09 3.22
CA ASN A 45 1.78 12.26 3.63
C ASN A 45 3.27 11.92 3.68
N ILE A 46 4.07 12.59 2.85
CA ILE A 46 5.53 12.38 2.78
C ILE A 46 6.24 12.52 4.13
N GLU A 47 5.70 13.34 5.04
CA GLU A 47 6.25 13.57 6.37
C GLU A 47 6.25 12.29 7.22
N ASP A 48 5.33 11.35 6.96
CA ASP A 48 5.25 10.06 7.66
C ASP A 48 6.34 9.06 7.19
N TYR A 49 7.00 9.35 6.07
CA TYR A 49 7.96 8.47 5.40
C TYR A 49 9.40 8.99 5.45
N ILE A 50 9.61 10.21 5.95
CA ILE A 50 10.95 10.79 6.09
C ILE A 50 11.36 10.75 7.56
N PHE A 51 12.45 10.06 7.83
CA PHE A 51 13.02 10.01 9.17
C PHE A 51 13.82 11.30 9.49
N GLY A 52 13.56 11.91 10.65
CA GLY A 52 14.39 12.96 11.26
C GLY A 52 13.82 14.39 11.24
N ARG A 53 14.40 15.27 12.07
CA ARG A 53 13.95 16.65 12.35
C ARG A 53 14.01 17.65 11.16
N SER A 54 14.29 17.20 9.95
CA SER A 54 14.69 18.07 8.82
C SER A 54 13.68 18.16 7.69
N THR A 55 12.51 17.52 7.78
CA THR A 55 11.48 17.64 6.74
C THR A 55 11.00 19.08 6.55
N SER A 56 10.97 19.88 7.62
CA SER A 56 10.70 21.32 7.60
C SER A 56 11.81 22.14 6.92
N LYS A 57 13.03 21.59 6.79
CA LYS A 57 14.19 22.25 6.14
C LYS A 57 14.35 21.85 4.67
N LEU A 58 13.60 20.87 4.19
CA LEU A 58 13.65 20.44 2.79
C LEU A 58 13.05 21.52 1.89
N ARG A 59 13.76 21.83 0.80
CA ARG A 59 13.23 22.73 -0.24
C ARG A 59 12.04 22.06 -0.91
N ALA A 60 11.09 22.85 -1.39
CA ALA A 60 9.90 22.34 -2.08
C ALA A 60 10.25 21.40 -3.25
N ARG A 61 11.31 21.72 -4.00
CA ARG A 61 11.81 20.88 -5.11
C ARG A 61 12.25 19.49 -4.64
N ASP A 62 12.95 19.42 -3.51
CA ASP A 62 13.44 18.16 -2.96
C ASP A 62 12.26 17.32 -2.46
N LYS A 63 11.26 17.94 -1.81
CA LYS A 63 10.02 17.25 -1.42
C LYS A 63 9.30 16.64 -2.62
N VAL A 64 9.19 17.36 -3.74
CA VAL A 64 8.57 16.83 -4.97
C VAL A 64 9.36 15.64 -5.53
N ASN A 65 10.69 15.75 -5.58
CA ASN A 65 11.54 14.66 -6.08
C ASN A 65 11.46 13.41 -5.20
N ILE A 66 11.49 13.57 -3.87
CA ILE A 66 11.36 12.46 -2.92
C ILE A 66 9.96 11.84 -3.03
N LYS A 67 8.90 12.66 -3.10
CA LYS A 67 7.52 12.16 -3.30
C LYS A 67 7.41 11.29 -4.54
N LYS A 68 8.03 11.71 -5.65
CA LYS A 68 8.04 10.94 -6.90
C LYS A 68 8.76 9.59 -6.77
N LYS A 69 9.89 9.56 -6.05
CA LYS A 69 10.64 8.32 -5.80
C LYS A 69 9.85 7.37 -4.91
N LEU A 70 9.28 7.88 -3.81
CA LEU A 70 8.43 7.09 -2.92
C LEU A 70 7.23 6.49 -3.66
N LEU A 71 6.53 7.28 -4.47
CA LEU A 71 5.41 6.79 -5.27
C LEU A 71 5.82 5.65 -6.21
N ARG A 72 7.00 5.75 -6.83
CA ARG A 72 7.54 4.71 -7.70
C ARG A 72 7.84 3.43 -6.90
N GLU A 73 8.61 3.53 -5.81
CA GLU A 73 8.96 2.38 -4.98
C GLU A 73 7.71 1.69 -4.39
N MET A 74 6.74 2.48 -3.92
CA MET A 74 5.46 1.97 -3.41
C MET A 74 4.68 1.22 -4.50
N ALA A 75 4.66 1.74 -5.73
CA ALA A 75 4.02 1.08 -6.87
C ALA A 75 4.74 -0.23 -7.25
N GLU A 76 6.08 -0.21 -7.29
CA GLU A 76 6.88 -1.40 -7.59
C GLU A 76 6.62 -2.52 -6.58
N ILE A 77 6.54 -2.20 -5.27
CA ILE A 77 6.19 -3.17 -4.22
C ILE A 77 4.74 -3.65 -4.36
N PHE A 78 3.80 -2.73 -4.60
CA PHE A 78 2.37 -3.05 -4.68
C PHE A 78 2.07 -3.97 -5.86
N PHE A 79 2.65 -3.71 -7.04
CA PHE A 79 2.45 -4.54 -8.22
C PHE A 79 3.42 -5.72 -8.30
N ALA A 80 4.49 -5.74 -7.51
CA ALA A 80 5.60 -6.69 -7.61
C ALA A 80 6.26 -6.68 -9.01
N GLU A 81 6.37 -5.49 -9.61
CA GLU A 81 6.96 -5.24 -10.92
C GLU A 81 8.00 -4.12 -10.82
N ASN A 82 9.05 -4.18 -11.63
CA ASN A 82 10.04 -3.10 -11.74
C ASN A 82 9.65 -2.20 -12.92
N ILE A 83 9.35 -0.93 -12.64
CA ILE A 83 8.78 0.05 -13.60
C ILE A 83 9.82 1.08 -14.02
#